data_AF-A0A2W4ZJQ8-F1
#
_entry.id   AF-A0A2W4ZJQ8-F1
#
_cell.length_a   1.000
_cell.length_b   1.000
_cell.length_c   1.000
_cell.angle_alpha   90.00
_cell.angle_beta   90.00
_cell.angle_gamma   90.00
#
_symmetry.space_group_name_H-M   'P 1'
#
loop_
_entity.id
_entity.type
_entity.pdbx_description
1 polymer ?
#
loop_
_entity_poly.entity_id
_entity_poly.type
_entity_poly.pdbx_seq_one_letter_code
_entity_poly.pdbx_strand_id
1 'polypeptide(L)'
;MNNNCNSDKYVPLDAAKNLIIAALYQYHPELADRAADIFEREGHTIIDNPERVTGMMQCRPAGAEVITDENHDMYISEEDFNARFGPNFTERGNIREHAVIDYEYLGTPNSILYLAHEMGHAIADDIQREKGLTHKDFKWPQQEEQAYFVQSIVSHYTGIPSPENITSDDLKSQFEGSDRPKQFRAAHNRFTDSLSMDSQQRYEQMVMALSGNFDNGGARLQTLTNALANQPANRL
;
A
#
# COMPACT_ATOMS: atom_id res chain seq x y z
N MET A 1 -32.50 3.13 -9.90
CA MET A 1 -31.72 4.38 -9.77
C MET A 1 -30.65 4.34 -10.85
N ASN A 2 -30.83 5.10 -11.93
CA ASN A 2 -29.82 5.22 -12.99
C ASN A 2 -28.73 6.17 -12.50
N ASN A 3 -27.67 5.62 -11.91
CA ASN A 3 -26.44 6.36 -11.71
C ASN A 3 -25.72 6.43 -13.06
N ASN A 4 -26.03 7.48 -13.82
CA ASN A 4 -25.15 7.96 -14.87
C ASN A 4 -23.79 8.26 -14.22
N CYS A 5 -22.87 7.31 -14.32
CA CYS A 5 -21.47 7.56 -14.03
C CYS A 5 -21.02 8.61 -15.05
N ASN A 6 -20.85 9.85 -14.62
CA ASN A 6 -20.33 10.93 -15.46
C ASN A 6 -18.97 10.48 -16.01
N SER A 7 -18.90 10.21 -17.31
CA SER A 7 -17.69 9.83 -18.04
C SER A 7 -16.52 10.80 -17.83
N ASP A 8 -16.80 12.04 -17.41
CA ASP A 8 -15.82 13.11 -17.20
C ASP A 8 -14.96 12.94 -15.94
N LYS A 9 -15.22 11.92 -15.11
CA LYS A 9 -14.43 11.63 -13.89
C LYS A 9 -13.70 10.30 -13.91
N TYR A 10 -13.87 9.52 -14.98
CA TYR A 10 -13.24 8.21 -15.09
C TYR A 10 -11.75 8.35 -15.47
N VAL A 11 -10.89 7.68 -14.72
CA VAL A 11 -9.44 7.58 -14.99
C VAL A 11 -9.13 6.13 -15.36
N PRO A 12 -8.60 5.82 -16.56
CA PRO A 12 -8.23 4.46 -16.94
C PRO A 12 -7.23 3.81 -15.99
N LEU A 13 -7.32 2.49 -15.79
CA LEU A 13 -6.43 1.76 -14.88
C LEU A 13 -4.94 1.96 -15.20
N ASP A 14 -4.55 1.88 -16.47
CA ASP A 14 -3.14 2.10 -16.87
C ASP A 14 -2.69 3.54 -16.59
N ALA A 15 -3.58 4.52 -16.75
CA ALA A 15 -3.29 5.90 -16.37
C ALA A 15 -3.11 6.03 -14.85
N ALA A 16 -3.92 5.34 -14.05
CA ALA A 16 -3.78 5.31 -12.60
C ALA A 16 -2.46 4.67 -12.15
N LYS A 17 -2.07 3.53 -12.72
CA LYS A 17 -0.77 2.88 -12.45
C LYS A 17 0.39 3.82 -12.78
N ASN A 18 0.35 4.46 -13.95
CA ASN A 18 1.37 5.42 -14.37
C ASN A 18 1.43 6.65 -13.45
N LEU A 19 0.28 7.15 -12.99
CA LEU A 19 0.23 8.24 -12.01
C LEU A 19 0.86 7.85 -10.67
N ILE A 20 0.61 6.64 -10.18
CA ILE A 20 1.24 6.12 -8.96
C ILE A 20 2.76 6.04 -9.14
N ILE A 21 3.25 5.43 -10.23
CA ILE A 21 4.68 5.34 -10.52
C ILE A 21 5.32 6.73 -10.60
N ALA A 22 4.69 7.68 -11.31
CA ALA A 22 5.20 9.04 -11.44
C ALA A 22 5.25 9.79 -10.10
N ALA A 23 4.23 9.63 -9.26
CA ALA A 23 4.19 10.20 -7.91
C ALA A 23 5.32 9.67 -7.03
N LEU A 24 5.53 8.36 -7.07
CA LEU A 24 6.62 7.70 -6.34
C LEU A 24 7.98 8.14 -6.86
N TYR A 25 8.14 8.30 -8.18
CA TYR A 25 9.40 8.78 -8.78
C TYR A 25 9.75 10.19 -8.32
N GLN A 26 8.76 11.10 -8.26
CA GLN A 26 8.98 12.46 -7.78
C GLN A 26 9.43 12.48 -6.31
N TYR A 27 8.97 11.52 -5.51
CA TYR A 27 9.40 11.40 -4.12
C TYR A 27 10.80 10.77 -3.99
N HIS A 28 10.99 9.57 -4.56
CA HIS A 28 12.25 8.83 -4.59
C HIS A 28 12.25 7.77 -5.74
N PRO A 29 13.24 7.78 -6.67
CA PRO A 29 13.26 6.88 -7.83
C PRO A 29 13.10 5.39 -7.51
N GLU A 30 13.75 4.90 -6.44
CA GLU A 30 13.66 3.48 -6.06
C GLU A 30 12.21 3.01 -5.78
N LEU A 31 11.33 3.88 -5.29
CA LEU A 31 9.91 3.50 -5.10
C LEU A 31 9.19 3.31 -6.43
N ALA A 32 9.52 4.13 -7.43
CA ALA A 32 8.92 4.01 -8.75
C ALA A 32 9.37 2.73 -9.45
N ASP A 33 10.66 2.42 -9.36
CA ASP A 33 11.23 1.19 -9.94
C ASP A 33 10.58 -0.04 -9.30
N ARG A 34 10.44 -0.06 -7.97
CA ARG A 34 9.74 -1.15 -7.25
C ARG A 34 8.27 -1.23 -7.62
N ALA A 35 7.55 -0.11 -7.69
CA ALA A 35 6.13 -0.11 -8.04
C ALA A 35 5.89 -0.59 -9.48
N ALA A 36 6.75 -0.19 -10.42
CA ALA A 36 6.70 -0.66 -11.80
C ALA A 36 6.92 -2.17 -11.86
N ASP A 37 7.96 -2.68 -11.20
CA ASP A 37 8.23 -4.12 -11.11
C ASP A 37 7.05 -4.88 -10.49
N ILE A 38 6.50 -4.41 -9.36
CA ILE A 38 5.33 -5.03 -8.71
C ILE A 38 4.13 -5.10 -9.66
N PHE A 39 3.82 -4.03 -10.41
CA PHE A 39 2.69 -4.07 -11.36
C PHE A 39 2.89 -5.06 -12.50
N GLU A 40 4.12 -5.45 -12.82
CA GLU A 40 4.46 -6.41 -13.87
C GLU A 40 4.57 -7.86 -13.38
N ARG A 41 4.66 -8.09 -12.06
CA ARG A 41 4.76 -9.44 -11.48
C ARG A 41 3.52 -10.28 -11.79
N GLU A 42 3.70 -11.59 -11.82
CA GLU A 42 2.58 -12.52 -12.00
C GLU A 42 1.74 -12.66 -10.72
N GLY A 43 0.45 -12.95 -10.90
CA GLY A 43 -0.46 -13.30 -9.81
C GLY A 43 -1.34 -12.15 -9.30
N HIS A 44 -1.01 -10.90 -9.62
CA HIS A 44 -1.89 -9.75 -9.33
C HIS A 44 -3.23 -9.88 -10.06
N THR A 45 -4.32 -9.62 -9.34
CA THR A 45 -5.68 -9.51 -9.90
C THR A 45 -6.18 -8.10 -9.73
N ILE A 46 -5.71 -7.19 -10.59
CA ILE A 46 -6.16 -5.79 -10.60
C ILE A 46 -7.10 -5.62 -11.80
N ILE A 47 -8.41 -5.60 -11.53
CA ILE A 47 -9.44 -5.56 -12.56
C ILE A 47 -10.12 -4.19 -12.62
N ASP A 48 -10.31 -3.69 -13.84
CA ASP A 48 -11.05 -2.46 -14.10
C ASP A 48 -12.55 -2.76 -14.15
N ASN A 49 -13.31 -2.25 -13.17
CA ASN A 49 -14.71 -2.56 -12.97
C ASN A 49 -15.50 -1.33 -12.47
N PRO A 50 -15.73 -0.32 -13.33
CA PRO A 50 -16.34 0.96 -12.94
C PRO A 50 -17.82 0.85 -12.54
N GLU A 51 -18.49 -0.27 -12.81
CA GLU A 51 -19.90 -0.47 -12.51
C GLU A 51 -20.15 -1.03 -11.09
N ARG A 52 -19.10 -1.47 -10.39
CA ARG A 52 -19.24 -2.11 -9.07
C ARG A 52 -19.32 -1.06 -7.94
N VAL A 53 -20.22 -1.30 -6.97
CA VAL A 53 -20.44 -0.40 -5.82
C VAL A 53 -19.58 -0.77 -4.61
N THR A 54 -19.18 -2.04 -4.49
CA THR A 54 -18.27 -2.55 -3.44
C THR A 54 -17.13 -3.31 -4.11
N GLY A 55 -15.89 -3.00 -3.75
CA GLY A 55 -14.70 -3.58 -4.38
C GLY A 55 -13.87 -4.46 -3.45
N MET A 56 -13.22 -5.47 -4.02
CA MET A 56 -12.02 -6.08 -3.43
C MET A 56 -10.92 -5.03 -3.32
N MET A 57 -10.27 -4.98 -2.16
CA MET A 57 -9.09 -4.17 -1.91
C MET A 57 -8.25 -4.94 -0.90
N GLN A 58 -7.25 -5.67 -1.39
CA GLN A 58 -6.40 -6.49 -0.55
C GLN A 58 -5.03 -6.69 -1.19
N CYS A 59 -4.00 -6.49 -0.39
CA CYS A 59 -2.65 -6.98 -0.66
C CYS A 59 -2.39 -8.21 0.23
N ARG A 60 -2.13 -9.35 -0.41
CA ARG A 60 -1.69 -10.58 0.24
C ARG A 60 -0.16 -10.58 0.33
N PRO A 61 0.44 -10.53 1.55
CA PRO A 61 1.88 -10.58 1.71
C PRO A 61 2.51 -11.85 1.10
N ALA A 62 3.81 -11.83 0.81
CA ALA A 62 4.51 -13.03 0.34
C ALA A 62 4.50 -14.11 1.43
N GLY A 63 4.32 -15.36 1.03
CA GLY A 63 4.30 -16.52 1.93
C GLY A 63 3.12 -16.54 2.93
N ALA A 64 2.04 -15.78 2.69
CA ALA A 64 0.84 -15.84 3.52
C ALA A 64 0.11 -17.17 3.31
N GLU A 65 -0.19 -17.92 4.36
CA GLU A 65 -0.90 -19.21 4.28
C GLU A 65 -2.22 -19.10 5.02
N VAL A 66 -3.33 -19.50 4.36
CA VAL A 66 -4.69 -19.39 4.94
C VAL A 66 -4.78 -20.10 6.29
N ILE A 67 -4.21 -21.31 6.40
CA ILE A 67 -4.34 -22.18 7.57
C ILE A 67 -3.62 -21.60 8.81
N THR A 68 -2.52 -20.88 8.62
CA THR A 68 -1.77 -20.32 9.77
C THR A 68 -2.32 -18.98 10.24
N ASP A 69 -3.02 -18.27 9.35
CA ASP A 69 -3.39 -16.89 9.55
C ASP A 69 -4.88 -16.72 9.92
N GLU A 70 -5.70 -17.78 9.82
CA GLU A 70 -7.10 -17.89 10.29
C GLU A 70 -7.30 -17.57 11.79
N ASN A 71 -6.23 -17.57 12.60
CA ASN A 71 -6.29 -17.14 14.00
C ASN A 71 -6.37 -15.61 14.19
N HIS A 72 -6.33 -14.85 13.10
CA HIS A 72 -6.60 -13.42 13.11
C HIS A 72 -8.01 -13.20 12.57
N ASP A 73 -8.80 -12.30 13.17
CA ASP A 73 -10.15 -11.86 12.76
C ASP A 73 -10.22 -11.23 11.34
N MET A 74 -9.23 -11.51 10.49
CA MET A 74 -8.95 -10.97 9.17
C MET A 74 -9.52 -11.85 8.04
N TYR A 75 -10.03 -13.04 8.33
CA TYR A 75 -10.48 -14.01 7.33
C TYR A 75 -12.01 -14.21 7.38
N ILE A 76 -12.70 -13.92 6.27
CA ILE A 76 -14.07 -14.43 5.99
C ILE A 76 -14.05 -15.93 5.67
N SER A 77 -15.17 -16.64 5.48
CA SER A 77 -15.10 -18.03 5.01
C SER A 77 -14.72 -18.08 3.51
N GLU A 78 -14.18 -19.19 3.00
CA GLU A 78 -13.92 -19.34 1.55
C GLU A 78 -15.21 -19.24 0.73
N GLU A 79 -16.30 -19.81 1.26
CA GLU A 79 -17.64 -19.70 0.67
C GLU A 79 -18.11 -18.24 0.58
N ASP A 80 -17.99 -17.47 1.67
CA ASP A 80 -18.35 -16.06 1.69
C ASP A 80 -17.44 -15.22 0.78
N PHE A 81 -16.15 -15.56 0.70
CA PHE A 81 -15.21 -14.87 -0.18
C PHE A 81 -15.60 -15.05 -1.64
N ASN A 82 -15.77 -16.30 -2.07
CA ASN A 82 -16.16 -16.61 -3.44
C ASN A 82 -17.54 -16.04 -3.78
N ALA A 83 -18.50 -16.08 -2.85
CA ALA A 83 -19.82 -15.50 -3.05
C ALA A 83 -19.79 -13.97 -3.19
N ARG A 84 -18.93 -13.29 -2.42
CA ARG A 84 -18.86 -11.82 -2.42
C ARG A 84 -18.03 -11.27 -3.58
N PHE A 85 -16.95 -11.95 -3.96
CA PHE A 85 -15.96 -11.42 -4.89
C PHE A 85 -15.97 -12.13 -6.25
N GLY A 86 -16.61 -13.29 -6.35
CA GLY A 86 -16.79 -14.02 -7.60
C GLY A 86 -15.52 -14.71 -8.09
N PRO A 87 -15.52 -15.24 -9.32
CA PRO A 87 -14.46 -16.14 -9.82
C PRO A 87 -13.15 -15.44 -10.15
N ASN A 88 -13.08 -14.10 -10.09
CA ASN A 88 -11.85 -13.37 -10.32
C ASN A 88 -10.91 -13.47 -9.11
N PHE A 89 -11.47 -13.63 -7.91
CA PHE A 89 -10.70 -13.72 -6.67
C PHE A 89 -10.97 -15.09 -6.05
N THR A 90 -10.09 -16.05 -6.31
CA THR A 90 -10.27 -17.45 -5.89
C THR A 90 -9.24 -17.92 -4.86
N GLU A 91 -8.24 -17.10 -4.54
CA GLU A 91 -7.15 -17.44 -3.63
C GLU A 91 -7.05 -16.41 -2.50
N ARG A 92 -6.91 -16.89 -1.26
CA ARG A 92 -6.87 -16.04 -0.06
C ARG A 92 -5.49 -15.99 0.61
N GLY A 93 -4.72 -17.06 0.47
CA GLY A 93 -3.30 -17.09 0.83
C GLY A 93 -2.45 -16.66 -0.35
N ASN A 94 -1.16 -16.52 -0.17
CA ASN A 94 -0.20 -16.24 -1.22
C ASN A 94 1.11 -16.99 -0.94
N ILE A 95 1.24 -18.17 -1.53
CA ILE A 95 2.44 -19.02 -1.40
C ILE A 95 3.63 -18.51 -2.23
N ARG A 96 3.49 -17.39 -2.93
CA ARG A 96 4.52 -16.82 -3.79
C ARG A 96 5.61 -16.13 -2.99
N GLU A 97 6.73 -15.91 -3.66
CA GLU A 97 7.88 -15.16 -3.14
C GLU A 97 7.73 -13.65 -3.35
N HIS A 98 6.52 -13.12 -3.48
CA HIS A 98 6.24 -11.69 -3.57
C HIS A 98 4.79 -11.42 -3.17
N ALA A 99 4.52 -10.22 -2.66
CA ALA A 99 3.16 -9.80 -2.35
C ALA A 99 2.30 -9.72 -3.61
N VAL A 100 1.00 -10.06 -3.46
CA VAL A 100 0.02 -10.02 -4.53
C VAL A 100 -1.08 -9.02 -4.19
N ILE A 101 -1.49 -8.23 -5.18
CA ILE A 101 -2.54 -7.22 -5.06
C ILE A 101 -3.77 -7.74 -5.79
N ASP A 102 -4.85 -7.86 -5.05
CA ASP A 102 -6.19 -8.16 -5.53
C ASP A 102 -7.05 -6.91 -5.34
N TYR A 103 -7.44 -6.29 -6.45
CA TYR A 103 -8.03 -4.96 -6.41
C TYR A 103 -9.06 -4.74 -7.52
N GLU A 104 -10.22 -4.23 -7.13
CA GLU A 104 -11.24 -3.77 -8.07
C GLU A 104 -11.18 -2.27 -8.24
N TYR A 105 -10.65 -1.88 -9.39
CA TYR A 105 -10.46 -0.49 -9.74
C TYR A 105 -11.74 0.10 -10.34
N LEU A 106 -12.24 1.17 -9.71
CA LEU A 106 -13.53 1.78 -10.06
C LEU A 106 -13.39 2.97 -11.02
N GLY A 107 -12.18 3.32 -11.44
CA GLY A 107 -11.95 4.48 -12.32
C GLY A 107 -12.10 5.84 -11.64
N THR A 108 -12.20 5.90 -10.31
CA THR A 108 -12.38 7.16 -9.57
C THR A 108 -11.07 7.66 -8.94
N PRO A 109 -10.97 8.96 -8.60
CA PRO A 109 -9.84 9.48 -7.84
C PRO A 109 -9.55 8.70 -6.55
N ASN A 110 -10.58 8.29 -5.80
CA ASN A 110 -10.40 7.52 -4.57
C ASN A 110 -9.84 6.12 -4.84
N SER A 111 -10.26 5.46 -5.93
CA SER A 111 -9.68 4.16 -6.30
C SER A 111 -8.20 4.25 -6.70
N ILE A 112 -7.71 5.42 -7.13
CA ILE A 112 -6.26 5.62 -7.33
C ILE A 112 -5.54 5.60 -5.97
N LEU A 113 -6.07 6.29 -4.96
CA LEU A 113 -5.47 6.33 -3.62
C LEU A 113 -5.50 4.98 -2.94
N TYR A 114 -6.59 4.24 -3.06
CA TYR A 114 -6.70 2.89 -2.53
C TYR A 114 -5.81 1.89 -3.28
N LEU A 115 -5.65 2.01 -4.60
CA LEU A 115 -4.64 1.22 -5.31
C LEU A 115 -3.21 1.57 -4.86
N ALA A 116 -2.93 2.85 -4.59
CA ALA A 116 -1.66 3.29 -4.01
C ALA A 116 -1.44 2.75 -2.59
N HIS A 117 -2.51 2.60 -1.80
CA HIS A 117 -2.48 1.97 -0.49
C HIS A 117 -2.04 0.50 -0.60
N GLU A 118 -2.69 -0.29 -1.45
CA GLU A 118 -2.31 -1.69 -1.66
C GLU A 118 -0.90 -1.83 -2.23
N MET A 119 -0.49 -0.92 -3.12
CA MET A 119 0.91 -0.84 -3.57
C MET A 119 1.86 -0.57 -2.41
N GLY A 120 1.46 0.24 -1.43
CA GLY A 120 2.24 0.48 -0.23
C GLY A 120 2.46 -0.76 0.63
N HIS A 121 1.45 -1.63 0.76
CA HIS A 121 1.64 -2.94 1.39
C HIS A 121 2.64 -3.81 0.62
N ALA A 122 2.53 -3.87 -0.72
CA ALA A 122 3.42 -4.69 -1.54
C ALA A 122 4.88 -4.21 -1.49
N ILE A 123 5.12 -2.90 -1.55
CA ILE A 123 6.47 -2.32 -1.39
C ILE A 123 7.02 -2.58 0.02
N ALA A 124 6.18 -2.46 1.05
CA ALA A 124 6.59 -2.75 2.42
C ALA A 124 7.03 -4.21 2.59
N ASP A 125 6.29 -5.16 2.01
CA ASP A 125 6.66 -6.59 2.00
C ASP A 125 8.04 -6.82 1.36
N ASP A 126 8.32 -6.23 0.19
CA ASP A 126 9.63 -6.32 -0.46
C ASP A 126 10.77 -5.80 0.44
N ILE A 127 10.61 -4.60 1.00
CA ILE A 127 11.63 -3.96 1.85
C ILE A 127 11.85 -4.75 3.16
N GLN A 128 10.79 -5.32 3.72
CA GLN A 128 10.87 -6.15 4.92
C GLN A 128 11.63 -7.44 4.63
N ARG A 129 11.34 -8.10 3.50
CA ARG A 129 12.01 -9.35 3.11
C ARG A 129 13.48 -9.17 2.80
N GLU A 130 13.88 -8.06 2.20
CA GLU A 130 15.31 -7.70 2.04
C GLU A 130 16.05 -7.61 3.38
N LYS A 131 15.32 -7.38 4.48
CA LYS A 131 15.84 -7.33 5.85
C LYS A 131 15.64 -8.65 6.61
N GLY A 132 15.15 -9.70 5.96
CA GLY A 132 14.84 -10.98 6.59
C GLY A 132 13.64 -10.93 7.53
N LEU A 133 12.74 -9.96 7.34
CA LEU A 133 11.48 -9.82 8.07
C LEU A 133 10.31 -10.27 7.18
N THR A 134 9.16 -10.49 7.81
CA THR A 134 7.90 -10.87 7.18
C THR A 134 6.76 -10.02 7.74
N HIS A 135 5.59 -10.05 7.10
CA HIS A 135 4.39 -9.40 7.60
C HIS A 135 4.01 -9.83 9.04
N LYS A 136 4.40 -11.05 9.46
CA LYS A 136 4.13 -11.60 10.80
C LYS A 136 4.91 -10.88 11.91
N ASP A 137 5.96 -10.14 11.55
CA ASP A 137 6.77 -9.36 12.50
C ASP A 137 6.12 -8.01 12.88
N PHE A 138 5.00 -7.64 12.22
CA PHE A 138 4.35 -6.36 12.38
C PHE A 138 2.88 -6.51 12.78
N LYS A 139 2.43 -5.66 13.70
CA LYS A 139 1.01 -5.59 14.05
C LYS A 139 0.22 -4.95 12.92
N TRP A 140 -1.05 -5.31 12.78
CA TRP A 140 -1.95 -4.74 11.77
C TRP A 140 -1.88 -3.21 11.67
N PRO A 141 -1.91 -2.41 12.77
CA PRO A 141 -1.79 -0.96 12.66
C PRO A 141 -0.49 -0.46 12.04
N GLN A 142 0.62 -1.18 12.25
CA GLN A 142 1.91 -0.81 11.67
C GLN A 142 1.91 -1.07 10.16
N GLN A 143 1.28 -2.16 9.71
CA GLN A 143 1.17 -2.48 8.29
C GLN A 143 0.33 -1.45 7.54
N GLU A 144 -0.78 -1.00 8.14
CA GLU A 144 -1.61 0.08 7.58
C GLU A 144 -0.85 1.40 7.50
N GLU A 145 -0.07 1.76 8.54
CA GLU A 145 0.77 2.97 8.50
C GLU A 145 1.84 2.93 7.39
N GLN A 146 2.39 1.74 7.07
CA GLN A 146 3.31 1.57 5.95
C GLN A 146 2.60 1.87 4.62
N ALA A 147 1.40 1.32 4.42
CA ALA A 147 0.60 1.56 3.22
C ALA A 147 0.16 3.03 3.07
N TYR A 148 -0.29 3.64 4.17
CA TYR A 148 -0.67 5.05 4.18
C TYR A 148 0.48 6.01 3.87
N PHE A 149 1.74 5.60 4.07
CA PHE A 149 2.90 6.40 3.67
C PHE A 149 2.95 6.55 2.14
N VAL A 150 2.78 5.45 1.40
CA VAL A 150 2.71 5.46 -0.07
C VAL A 150 1.46 6.20 -0.56
N GLN A 151 0.31 5.96 0.06
CA GLN A 151 -0.91 6.69 -0.25
C GLN A 151 -0.74 8.21 -0.04
N SER A 152 -0.01 8.63 1.00
CA SER A 152 0.27 10.05 1.27
C SER A 152 1.12 10.70 0.18
N ILE A 153 2.11 9.98 -0.35
CA ILE A 153 2.92 10.45 -1.49
C ILE A 153 2.02 10.70 -2.71
N VAL A 154 1.17 9.72 -3.05
CA VAL A 154 0.28 9.82 -4.22
C VAL A 154 -0.80 10.89 -4.03
N SER A 155 -1.39 10.98 -2.84
CA SER A 155 -2.35 12.03 -2.48
C SER A 155 -1.74 13.42 -2.62
N HIS A 156 -0.51 13.62 -2.15
CA HIS A 156 0.20 14.89 -2.29
C HIS A 156 0.50 15.25 -3.75
N TYR A 157 1.01 14.29 -4.54
CA TYR A 157 1.33 14.49 -5.94
C TYR A 157 0.10 14.86 -6.78
N THR A 158 -0.99 14.12 -6.59
CA THR A 158 -2.21 14.25 -7.41
C THR A 158 -3.14 15.37 -6.93
N GLY A 159 -2.98 15.84 -5.69
CA GLY A 159 -3.92 16.74 -5.03
C GLY A 159 -5.25 16.10 -4.66
N ILE A 160 -5.41 14.78 -4.83
CA ILE A 160 -6.60 14.05 -4.43
C ILE A 160 -6.57 13.90 -2.90
N PRO A 161 -7.58 14.39 -2.15
CA PRO A 161 -7.61 14.22 -0.71
C PRO A 161 -7.83 12.75 -0.33
N SER A 162 -7.03 12.23 0.60
CA SER A 162 -7.26 10.91 1.16
C SER A 162 -8.60 10.85 1.91
N PRO A 163 -9.41 9.79 1.71
CA PRO A 163 -10.67 9.58 2.44
C PRO A 163 -10.50 9.63 3.97
N GLU A 164 -9.37 9.14 4.48
CA GLU A 164 -9.01 9.10 5.89
C GLU A 164 -8.71 10.50 6.47
N ASN A 165 -8.52 11.50 5.61
CA ASN A 165 -8.30 12.90 5.97
C ASN A 165 -9.55 13.79 5.82
N ILE A 166 -10.66 13.26 5.30
CA ILE A 166 -11.86 14.06 5.05
C ILE A 166 -12.68 14.22 6.33
N THR A 167 -13.03 15.47 6.63
CA THR A 167 -13.75 15.88 7.84
C THR A 167 -15.26 16.02 7.65
N SER A 168 -15.80 15.69 6.46
CA SER A 168 -17.25 15.73 6.23
C SER A 168 -17.96 14.68 7.07
N ASP A 169 -19.12 15.03 7.61
CA ASP A 169 -19.88 14.16 8.54
C ASP A 169 -20.25 12.81 7.90
N ASP A 170 -20.51 12.78 6.59
CA ASP A 170 -20.85 11.56 5.85
C ASP A 170 -19.69 10.54 5.81
N LEU A 171 -18.45 11.00 5.60
CA LEU A 171 -17.27 10.13 5.57
C LEU A 171 -16.75 9.84 6.98
N LYS A 172 -16.97 10.77 7.92
CA LYS A 172 -16.65 10.56 9.34
C LYS A 172 -17.40 9.36 9.93
N SER A 173 -18.65 9.15 9.52
CA SER A 173 -19.44 7.97 9.93
C SER A 173 -18.86 6.64 9.42
N GLN A 174 -18.17 6.64 8.27
CA GLN A 174 -17.55 5.43 7.71
C GLN A 174 -16.32 4.96 8.51
N PHE A 175 -15.67 5.89 9.22
CA PHE A 175 -14.48 5.61 10.02
C PHE A 175 -14.74 5.73 11.53
N GLU A 176 -16.00 5.88 11.96
CA GLU A 176 -16.34 5.98 13.36
C GLU A 176 -15.99 4.67 14.09
N GLY A 177 -15.11 4.77 15.10
CA GLY A 177 -14.56 3.61 15.81
C GLY A 177 -13.36 2.93 15.13
N SER A 178 -12.89 3.44 13.98
CA SER A 178 -11.71 2.93 13.27
C SER A 178 -10.43 3.67 13.66
N ASP A 179 -9.31 2.95 13.76
CA ASP A 179 -7.97 3.53 13.93
C ASP A 179 -7.36 4.08 12.63
N ARG A 180 -8.01 3.84 11.47
CA ARG A 180 -7.48 4.23 10.14
C ARG A 180 -7.14 5.72 10.01
N PRO A 181 -7.99 6.69 10.44
CA PRO A 181 -7.63 8.11 10.37
C PRO A 181 -6.38 8.46 11.21
N LYS A 182 -6.17 7.77 12.32
CA LYS A 182 -4.99 7.96 13.18
C LYS A 182 -3.73 7.41 12.51
N GLN A 183 -3.81 6.20 11.95
CA GLN A 183 -2.73 5.56 11.19
C GLN A 183 -2.35 6.41 9.97
N PHE A 184 -3.33 6.83 9.18
CA PHE A 184 -3.12 7.73 8.04
C PHE A 184 -2.41 9.01 8.48
N ARG A 185 -2.89 9.69 9.53
CA ARG A 185 -2.27 10.93 10.03
C ARG A 185 -0.82 10.72 10.46
N ALA A 186 -0.53 9.62 11.15
CA ALA A 186 0.84 9.29 11.55
C ALA A 186 1.75 9.11 10.32
N ALA A 187 1.32 8.34 9.33
CA ALA A 187 2.06 8.14 8.09
C ALA A 187 2.23 9.43 7.28
N HIS A 188 1.16 10.22 7.17
CA HIS A 188 1.14 11.49 6.45
C HIS A 188 2.08 12.54 7.04
N ASN A 189 2.15 12.62 8.37
CA ASN A 189 3.09 13.50 9.06
C ASN A 189 4.54 13.11 8.75
N ARG A 190 4.88 11.80 8.82
CA ARG A 190 6.23 11.31 8.45
C ARG A 190 6.59 11.67 7.01
N PHE A 191 5.65 11.46 6.09
CA PHE A 191 5.83 11.84 4.68
C PHE A 191 6.10 13.35 4.57
N THR A 192 5.26 14.19 5.20
CA THR A 192 5.37 15.65 5.13
C THR A 192 6.71 16.14 5.71
N ASP A 193 7.11 15.62 6.86
CA ASP A 193 8.40 15.95 7.50
C ASP A 193 9.57 15.63 6.56
N SER A 194 9.48 14.51 5.83
CA SER A 194 10.52 14.06 4.89
C SER A 194 10.69 14.93 3.64
N LEU A 195 9.70 15.77 3.30
CA LEU A 195 9.79 16.65 2.14
C LEU A 195 10.87 17.73 2.31
N SER A 196 11.19 18.08 3.56
CA SER A 196 12.23 19.04 3.91
C SER A 196 13.65 18.44 3.97
N MET A 197 13.75 17.12 3.92
CA MET A 197 15.00 16.37 4.03
C MET A 197 15.75 16.31 2.70
N ASP A 198 17.08 16.15 2.78
CA ASP A 198 17.90 15.84 1.61
C ASP A 198 17.62 14.43 1.06
N SER A 199 18.22 14.08 -0.09
CA SER A 199 17.93 12.81 -0.76
C SER A 199 18.27 11.59 0.09
N GLN A 200 19.38 11.62 0.84
CA GLN A 200 19.83 10.50 1.66
C GLN A 200 18.94 10.35 2.90
N GLN A 201 18.64 11.45 3.58
CA GLN A 201 17.74 11.46 4.73
C GLN A 201 16.32 11.03 4.36
N ARG A 202 15.82 11.47 3.20
CA ARG A 202 14.52 11.06 2.69
C ARG A 202 14.47 9.57 2.38
N TYR A 203 15.53 9.03 1.77
CA TYR A 203 15.67 7.58 1.56
C TYR A 203 15.63 6.81 2.89
N GLU A 204 16.38 7.26 3.88
CA GLU A 204 16.39 6.65 5.22
C GLU A 204 15.01 6.69 5.88
N GLN A 205 14.30 7.81 5.76
CA GLN A 205 12.94 7.97 6.27
C GLN A 205 11.95 7.05 5.55
N MET A 206 12.08 6.91 4.24
CA MET A 206 11.28 5.98 3.43
C MET A 206 11.50 4.54 3.87
N VAL A 207 12.75 4.10 3.98
CA VAL A 207 13.09 2.74 4.44
C VAL A 207 12.59 2.51 5.86
N MET A 208 12.71 3.49 6.76
CA MET A 208 12.15 3.38 8.11
C MET A 208 10.63 3.22 8.08
N ALA A 209 9.95 4.05 7.28
CA ALA A 209 8.50 4.05 7.18
C ALA A 209 7.95 2.72 6.66
N LEU A 210 8.60 2.14 5.65
CA LEU A 210 8.12 0.92 4.98
C LEU A 210 8.61 -0.39 5.64
N SER A 211 9.72 -0.33 6.39
CA SER A 211 10.22 -1.49 7.17
C SER A 211 9.61 -1.62 8.57
N GLY A 212 8.67 -0.75 8.95
CA GLY A 212 7.98 -0.80 10.24
C GLY A 212 8.85 -0.49 11.47
N ASN A 213 10.02 0.14 11.28
CA ASN A 213 10.89 0.56 12.38
C ASN A 213 10.42 1.89 13.00
N PHE A 214 9.18 1.94 13.49
CA PHE A 214 8.53 3.17 13.92
C PHE A 214 8.95 3.66 15.31
N ASP A 215 9.52 2.79 16.16
CA ASP A 215 9.72 3.07 17.60
C ASP A 215 11.19 3.19 18.05
N ASN A 216 12.17 3.04 17.15
CA ASN A 216 13.59 3.11 17.53
C ASN A 216 14.26 4.34 16.92
N GLY A 217 13.93 5.51 17.47
CA GLY A 217 14.63 6.76 17.17
C GLY A 217 16.15 6.57 17.17
N GLY A 218 16.78 6.83 16.02
CA GLY A 218 18.23 6.91 15.82
C GLY A 218 19.02 5.60 15.88
N ALA A 219 18.80 4.72 16.86
CA ALA A 219 19.72 3.63 17.18
C ALA A 219 19.73 2.47 16.17
N ARG A 220 18.57 2.11 15.59
CA ARG A 220 18.49 1.07 14.54
C ARG A 220 18.88 1.60 13.16
N LEU A 221 18.60 2.88 12.88
CA LEU A 221 19.03 3.55 11.65
C LEU A 221 20.55 3.51 11.52
N GLN A 222 21.28 3.83 12.59
CA GLN A 222 22.74 3.79 12.59
C GLN A 222 23.30 2.38 12.33
N THR A 223 22.60 1.34 12.79
CA THR A 223 22.97 -0.06 12.53
C THR A 223 22.71 -0.46 11.07
N LEU A 224 21.63 0.03 10.46
CA LEU A 224 21.30 -0.18 9.05
C LEU A 224 22.21 0.60 8.10
N THR A 225 22.51 1.87 8.40
CA THR A 225 23.47 2.68 7.65
C THR A 225 24.87 2.05 7.71
N ASN A 226 25.27 1.52 8.87
CA ASN A 226 26.54 0.78 9.00
C ASN A 226 26.52 -0.58 8.28
N ALA A 227 25.38 -1.27 8.18
CA ALA A 227 25.27 -2.52 7.44
C ALA A 227 25.33 -2.30 5.92
N LEU A 228 24.68 -1.24 5.42
CA LEU A 228 24.68 -0.86 4.00
C LEU A 228 26.02 -0.28 3.56
N ALA A 229 26.69 0.52 4.40
CA ALA A 229 28.04 1.02 4.14
C ALA A 229 29.12 -0.08 4.10
N ASN A 230 28.82 -1.28 4.65
CA ASN A 230 29.72 -2.42 4.68
C ASN A 230 29.36 -3.52 3.66
N GLN A 231 28.39 -3.29 2.77
CA GLN A 231 28.18 -4.23 1.66
C GLN A 231 29.31 -4.07 0.62
N PRO A 232 29.99 -5.17 0.23
CA PRO A 232 31.03 -5.10 -0.78
C PRO A 232 30.44 -4.62 -2.11
N ALA A 233 31.11 -3.65 -2.74
CA ALA A 233 30.74 -3.05 -4.02
C ALA A 233 30.89 -4.03 -5.20
N ASN A 234 30.16 -5.14 -5.16
CA ASN A 234 30.14 -6.17 -6.19
C ASN A 234 28.71 -6.44 -6.63
N ARG A 235 28.13 -5.50 -7.38
CA ARG A 235 27.15 -5.78 -8.44
C ARG A 235 27.38 -4.75 -9.56
N LEU A 236 28.16 -5.18 -10.55
CA LEU A 236 28.07 -4.71 -11.93
C LEU A 236 26.95 -5.47 -12.63
#